data_AF-A0A8T2G2B5-F1
#
_entry.id   AF-A0A8T2G2B5-F1
#
_cell.length_a   1.000
_cell.length_b   1.000
_cell.length_c   1.000
_cell.angle_alpha   90.00
_cell.angle_beta   90.00
_cell.angle_gamma   90.00
#
_symmetry.space_group_name_H-M   'P 1'
#
loop_
_entity.id
_entity.type
_entity.pdbx_description
1 polymer ?
#
loop_
_entity_poly.entity_id
_entity_poly.type
_entity_poly.pdbx_seq_one_letter_code
_entity_poly.pdbx_strand_id
1 'polypeptide(L)'
;MNSQNPDDHEDTTVVGFEVPVSPVSSYNNVYSSTEDETRDPPAVPPHLQHSLLGNQGSMELAYAPQNVVLNHLYIENRDAPRSVVALGFSHRFRTKFVTVVIYKPVQRRGSANV
;
A
#
# COMPACT_ATOMS: atom_id res chain seq x y z
N MET A 1 -40.47 -11.02 -12.79
CA MET A 1 -39.38 -10.03 -12.69
C MET A 1 -38.35 -10.61 -11.73
N ASN A 2 -37.29 -11.17 -12.30
CA ASN A 2 -36.23 -11.89 -11.60
C ASN A 2 -35.03 -10.94 -11.45
N SER A 3 -34.59 -10.69 -10.22
CA SER A 3 -33.34 -9.98 -9.95
C SER A 3 -32.76 -10.48 -8.61
N GLN A 4 -32.48 -11.78 -8.55
CA GLN A 4 -31.57 -12.32 -7.54
C GLN A 4 -30.15 -12.07 -8.08
N ASN A 5 -29.43 -11.12 -7.48
CA ASN A 5 -28.01 -10.90 -7.74
C ASN A 5 -27.22 -11.91 -6.88
N PRO A 6 -26.46 -12.87 -7.44
CA PRO A 6 -25.57 -13.68 -6.65
C PRO A 6 -24.18 -13.06 -6.73
N ASP A 7 -23.81 -12.28 -5.72
CA ASP A 7 -22.39 -12.04 -5.42
C ASP A 7 -21.81 -13.32 -4.79
N ASP A 8 -21.78 -14.41 -5.56
CA ASP A 8 -21.01 -15.61 -5.25
C ASP A 8 -19.54 -15.35 -5.60
N HIS A 9 -18.91 -14.51 -4.78
CA HIS A 9 -17.48 -14.57 -4.60
C HIS A 9 -17.23 -15.51 -3.41
N GLU A 10 -17.23 -16.82 -3.67
CA GLU A 10 -16.61 -17.82 -2.78
C GLU A 10 -15.10 -17.56 -2.73
N ASP A 11 -14.71 -16.46 -2.07
CA ASP A 11 -13.34 -16.24 -1.67
C ASP A 11 -13.04 -17.30 -0.62
N THR A 12 -12.04 -18.13 -0.90
CA THR A 12 -11.50 -19.11 0.03
C THR A 12 -10.85 -18.35 1.18
N THR A 13 -11.64 -17.88 2.14
CA THR A 13 -11.17 -17.15 3.32
C THR A 13 -10.42 -18.13 4.21
N VAL A 14 -9.12 -17.91 4.38
CA VAL A 14 -8.30 -18.69 5.32
C VAL A 14 -8.70 -18.25 6.73
N VAL A 15 -9.06 -19.23 7.57
CA VAL A 15 -9.49 -18.99 8.96
C VAL A 15 -8.43 -18.16 9.70
N GLY A 16 -8.82 -16.98 10.20
CA GLY A 16 -7.94 -16.02 10.89
C GLY A 16 -7.34 -14.93 9.99
N PHE A 17 -7.63 -14.94 8.70
CA PHE A 17 -7.24 -13.90 7.72
C PHE A 17 -8.45 -13.29 7.02
N GLU A 18 -9.62 -13.34 7.66
CA GLU A 18 -10.82 -12.67 7.18
C GLU A 18 -10.56 -11.16 7.13
N VAL A 19 -10.87 -10.53 5.99
CA VAL A 19 -10.75 -9.08 5.85
C VAL A 19 -11.79 -8.44 6.78
N PRO A 20 -11.37 -7.66 7.80
CA PRO A 20 -12.32 -7.04 8.70
C PRO A 20 -13.18 -6.03 7.93
N VAL A 21 -14.49 -6.06 8.17
CA VAL A 21 -15.41 -5.08 7.60
C VAL A 21 -15.04 -3.70 8.13
N SER A 22 -15.00 -2.70 7.24
CA SER A 22 -14.79 -1.32 7.65
C SER A 22 -15.85 -0.90 8.69
N PRO A 23 -15.48 -0.18 9.75
CA PRO A 23 -16.43 0.26 10.77
C PRO A 23 -17.57 1.09 10.15
N VAL A 24 -18.80 0.86 10.60
CA VAL A 24 -20.01 1.53 10.07
C VAL A 24 -20.04 3.05 10.32
N SER A 25 -19.30 3.56 11.32
CA SER A 25 -19.30 4.99 11.67
C SER A 25 -18.07 5.46 12.50
N SER A 26 -16.89 4.85 12.32
CA SER A 26 -15.70 5.23 13.11
C SER A 26 -14.72 6.16 12.40
N TYR A 27 -14.98 6.56 11.16
CA TYR A 27 -14.16 7.56 10.48
C TYR A 27 -14.51 8.95 11.02
N ASN A 28 -13.68 9.47 11.91
CA ASN A 28 -13.70 10.87 12.32
C ASN A 28 -12.46 11.59 11.77
N ASN A 29 -12.48 12.92 11.83
CA ASN A 29 -11.37 13.79 11.45
C ASN A 29 -10.88 14.62 12.65
N VAL A 30 -11.12 14.12 13.86
CA VAL A 30 -10.67 14.78 15.09
C VAL A 30 -9.18 14.54 15.21
N TYR A 31 -8.42 15.58 15.55
CA TYR A 31 -6.99 15.44 15.82
C TYR A 31 -6.77 14.47 16.98
N SER A 32 -5.75 13.62 16.86
CA SER A 32 -5.33 12.71 17.93
C SER A 32 -5.06 13.50 19.22
N SER A 33 -5.48 12.95 20.35
CA SER A 33 -5.30 13.58 21.66
C SER A 33 -3.87 13.38 22.17
N THR A 34 -3.44 14.18 23.13
CA THR A 34 -2.13 14.02 23.78
C THR A 34 -1.98 12.68 24.52
N GLU A 35 -3.09 12.02 24.87
CA GLU A 35 -3.07 10.69 25.49
C GLU A 35 -2.66 9.61 24.47
N ASP A 36 -3.02 9.78 23.19
CA ASP A 36 -2.63 8.89 22.09
C ASP A 36 -1.12 9.00 21.76
N GLU A 37 -0.50 10.14 22.06
CA GLU A 37 0.95 10.37 21.87
C GLU A 37 1.82 9.64 22.90
N THR A 38 1.25 9.13 23.99
CA THR A 38 2.02 8.44 25.05
C THR A 38 2.40 7.01 24.69
N ARG A 39 1.86 6.47 23.60
CA ARG A 39 2.13 5.11 23.12
C ARG A 39 3.15 5.15 22.00
N ASP A 40 4.27 4.47 22.20
CA ASP A 40 5.24 4.28 21.13
C ASP A 40 4.61 3.52 19.95
N PRO A 41 4.84 3.96 18.70
CA PRO A 41 4.35 3.25 17.54
C PRO A 41 5.04 1.89 17.42
N PRO A 42 4.38 0.89 16.83
CA PRO A 42 5.00 -0.41 16.58
C PRO A 42 6.20 -0.26 15.65
N ALA A 43 7.23 -1.07 15.90
CA ALA A 43 8.39 -1.14 15.03
C ALA A 43 8.00 -1.60 13.62
N VAL A 44 8.66 -1.05 12.60
CA VAL A 44 8.41 -1.42 11.20
C VAL A 44 8.83 -2.88 10.98
N PRO A 45 7.94 -3.75 10.46
CA PRO A 45 8.30 -5.12 10.14
C PRO A 45 9.45 -5.19 9.13
N PRO A 46 10.46 -6.05 9.33
CA PRO A 46 11.62 -6.14 8.44
C PRO A 46 11.24 -6.51 6.99
N HIS A 47 10.15 -7.25 6.82
CA HIS A 47 9.62 -7.62 5.51
C HIS A 47 9.29 -6.40 4.62
N LEU A 48 8.91 -5.25 5.21
CA LEU A 48 8.56 -4.05 4.45
C LEU A 48 9.78 -3.27 3.94
N GLN A 49 10.99 -3.64 4.37
CA GLN A 49 12.23 -2.99 3.94
C GLN A 49 12.67 -3.46 2.55
N HIS A 50 12.19 -4.62 2.08
CA HIS A 50 12.52 -5.19 0.78
C HIS A 50 11.39 -4.95 -0.22
N SER A 51 11.51 -3.90 -1.04
CA SER A 51 10.60 -3.70 -2.17
C SER A 51 11.02 -4.57 -3.35
N LEU A 52 10.06 -5.19 -4.04
CA LEU A 52 10.28 -5.93 -5.29
C LEU A 52 10.94 -5.07 -6.39
N LEU A 53 10.79 -3.76 -6.30
CA LEU A 53 11.27 -2.80 -7.29
C LEU A 53 12.70 -2.30 -7.01
N GLY A 54 13.25 -2.56 -5.82
CA GLY A 54 14.55 -2.02 -5.38
C GLY A 54 15.76 -2.93 -5.66
N ASN A 55 15.55 -4.21 -5.98
CA ASN A 55 16.64 -5.17 -6.20
C ASN A 55 17.15 -5.10 -7.63
N GLN A 56 18.03 -4.13 -7.92
CA GLN A 56 18.67 -3.95 -9.24
C GLN A 56 19.62 -5.10 -9.67
N GLY A 57 19.77 -6.16 -8.86
CA GLY A 57 20.65 -7.29 -9.14
C GLY A 57 19.96 -8.58 -9.59
N SER A 58 18.63 -8.66 -9.55
CA SER A 58 17.91 -9.87 -9.95
C SER A 58 16.90 -9.50 -11.02
N MET A 59 17.40 -9.39 -12.25
CA MET A 59 16.60 -9.42 -13.48
C MET A 59 16.10 -10.86 -13.77
N GLU A 60 16.10 -11.72 -12.75
CA GLU A 60 15.68 -13.10 -12.79
C GLU A 60 14.31 -13.20 -12.14
N LEU A 61 13.35 -13.67 -12.94
CA LEU A 61 11.91 -13.82 -12.71
C LEU A 61 11.45 -14.63 -11.46
N ALA A 62 12.20 -14.78 -10.38
CA ALA A 62 12.22 -16.09 -9.71
C ALA A 62 11.48 -16.30 -8.38
N TYR A 63 10.83 -15.32 -7.72
CA TYR A 63 10.02 -15.63 -6.54
C TYR A 63 8.70 -14.86 -6.51
N ALA A 64 7.60 -15.57 -6.30
CA ALA A 64 6.32 -14.95 -6.02
C ALA A 64 6.49 -14.00 -4.81
N PRO A 65 5.93 -12.79 -4.86
CA PRO A 65 6.06 -11.86 -3.75
C PRO A 65 5.49 -12.47 -2.47
N GLN A 66 6.17 -12.24 -1.34
CA GLN A 66 5.63 -12.61 -0.04
C GLN A 66 4.30 -11.89 0.16
N ASN A 67 3.27 -12.59 0.64
CA ASN A 67 1.94 -11.99 0.81
C ASN A 67 1.95 -10.74 1.70
N VAL A 68 2.89 -10.67 2.65
CA VAL A 68 3.08 -9.54 3.59
C VAL A 68 3.52 -8.23 2.91
N VAL A 69 4.06 -8.28 1.68
CA VAL A 69 4.49 -7.06 0.97
C VAL A 69 3.43 -6.54 -0.01
N LEU A 70 2.32 -7.27 -0.18
CA LEU A 70 1.22 -6.89 -1.06
C LEU A 70 0.39 -5.78 -0.41
N ASN A 71 -0.20 -4.93 -1.25
CA ASN A 71 -1.02 -3.78 -0.85
C ASN A 71 -0.27 -2.71 -0.02
N HIS A 72 1.06 -2.76 0.03
CA HIS A 72 1.90 -1.70 0.60
C HIS A 72 2.37 -0.72 -0.48
N LEU A 73 2.31 0.57 -0.17
CA LEU A 73 2.77 1.65 -1.05
C LEU A 73 4.27 1.88 -0.85
N TYR A 74 5.02 1.79 -1.94
CA TYR A 74 6.44 2.09 -2.01
C TYR A 74 6.66 3.41 -2.74
N ILE A 75 7.63 4.19 -2.25
CA ILE A 75 8.03 5.44 -2.88
C ILE A 75 9.52 5.36 -3.15
N GLU A 76 9.92 5.64 -4.39
CA GLU A 76 11.34 5.66 -4.73
C GLU A 76 12.03 6.81 -3.98
N ASN A 77 13.13 6.52 -3.27
CA ASN A 77 13.89 7.53 -2.54
C ASN A 77 15.20 7.90 -3.28
N ARG A 78 15.15 8.91 -4.17
CA ARG A 78 16.32 9.58 -4.80
C ARG A 78 16.68 10.93 -4.16
N ASP A 79 17.93 11.33 -4.05
CA ASP A 79 18.22 12.68 -3.54
C ASP A 79 17.70 13.81 -4.48
N ALA A 80 17.44 15.00 -3.92
CA ALA A 80 16.77 16.13 -4.58
C ALA A 80 17.64 16.85 -5.64
N PRO A 81 17.07 17.62 -6.60
CA PRO A 81 15.64 17.97 -6.77
C PRO A 81 14.86 17.11 -7.78
N ARG A 82 13.69 16.59 -7.38
CA ARG A 82 12.80 15.80 -8.24
C ARG A 82 11.61 16.62 -8.77
N SER A 83 11.29 16.47 -10.05
CA SER A 83 10.06 16.98 -10.69
C SER A 83 8.93 15.94 -10.75
N VAL A 84 9.26 14.67 -10.48
CA VAL A 84 8.37 13.51 -10.55
C VAL A 84 8.60 12.62 -9.34
N VAL A 85 7.53 12.05 -8.80
CA VAL A 85 7.55 10.99 -7.79
C VAL A 85 7.08 9.69 -8.43
N ALA A 86 7.84 8.62 -8.22
CA ALA A 86 7.47 7.25 -8.58
C ALA A 86 6.85 6.55 -7.36
N LEU A 87 5.62 6.06 -7.53
CA LEU A 87 4.85 5.32 -6.54
C LEU A 87 4.66 3.89 -7.04
N GLY A 88 4.99 2.88 -6.24
CA GLY A 88 4.84 1.47 -6.58
C GLY A 88 3.94 0.73 -5.60
N PHE A 89 3.10 -0.20 -6.06
CA PHE A 89 2.41 -1.15 -5.19
C PHE A 89 2.17 -2.48 -5.93
N SER A 90 2.04 -3.56 -5.16
CA SER A 90 1.76 -4.90 -5.70
C SER A 90 0.43 -5.42 -5.18
N HIS A 91 -0.37 -6.02 -6.05
CA HIS A 91 -1.68 -6.56 -5.71
C HIS A 91 -1.85 -7.97 -6.28
N ARG A 92 -2.59 -8.82 -5.57
CA ARG A 92 -2.92 -10.16 -6.05
C ARG A 92 -4.24 -10.13 -6.82
N PHE A 93 -4.19 -10.43 -8.11
CA PHE A 93 -5.37 -10.66 -8.94
C PHE A 93 -5.53 -12.17 -9.17
N ARG A 94 -6.51 -12.79 -8.48
CA ARG A 94 -6.71 -14.25 -8.44
C ARG A 94 -5.43 -14.98 -8.00
N THR A 95 -4.80 -15.72 -8.90
CA THR A 95 -3.58 -16.51 -8.66
C THR A 95 -2.31 -15.83 -9.19
N LYS A 96 -2.42 -14.57 -9.63
CA LYS A 96 -1.31 -13.78 -10.19
C LYS A 96 -1.06 -12.53 -9.37
N PHE A 97 0.16 -12.02 -9.46
CA PHE A 97 0.57 -10.78 -8.81
C PHE A 97 0.86 -9.73 -9.86
N VAL A 98 0.32 -8.52 -9.65
CA VAL A 98 0.50 -7.37 -10.53
C VAL A 98 1.20 -6.29 -9.73
N THR A 99 2.33 -5.81 -10.24
CA THR A 99 3.04 -4.65 -9.67
C THR A 99 2.85 -3.46 -10.58
N VAL A 100 2.32 -2.38 -10.03
CA VAL A 100 2.05 -1.13 -10.76
C VAL A 100 3.02 -0.06 -10.27
N VAL A 101 3.57 0.71 -11.21
CA VAL A 101 4.37 1.91 -10.92
C VAL A 101 3.74 3.12 -11.59
N ILE A 102 3.41 4.13 -10.79
CA ILE A 102 2.82 5.39 -11.23
C ILE A 102 3.84 6.51 -11.09
N TYR A 103 4.08 7.22 -12.19
CA TYR A 103 4.91 8.42 -12.21
C TYR A 103 4.02 9.66 -12.14
N LYS A 104 4.08 10.38 -11.04
CA LYS A 104 3.27 11.57 -10.80
C LYS A 104 4.16 12.83 -10.73
N PRO A 105 3.96 13.83 -11.60
CA PRO A 105 4.64 15.11 -11.48
C PRO A 105 4.33 15.78 -10.14
N VAL A 106 5.34 16.38 -9.50
CA VAL A 106 5.18 17.17 -8.28
C VAL A 106 5.48 18.62 -8.60
N GLN A 107 4.44 19.46 -8.52
CA GLN A 107 4.62 20.89 -8.64
C GLN A 107 5.37 21.38 -7.40
N ARG A 108 6.55 21.95 -7.60
CA ARG A 108 7.13 22.81 -6.57
C ARG A 108 6.23 24.04 -6.52
N ARG A 109 5.49 24.22 -5.43
CA ARG A 109 5.10 25.59 -5.03
C ARG A 109 6.42 26.32 -4.82
N GLY A 110 6.86 27.03 -5.85
CA GLY A 110 7.97 27.96 -5.75
C GLY A 110 7.69 28.86 -4.56
N SER A 111 8.74 29.08 -3.76
CA SER A 111 8.89 30.25 -2.89
C SER A 111 8.00 31.41 -3.35
N ALA A 112 6.86 31.59 -2.68
CA ALA A 112 6.24 32.90 -2.64
C ALA A 112 7.21 33.75 -1.83
N ASN A 113 8.06 34.49 -2.53
CA ASN A 113 8.81 35.58 -1.95
C ASN A 113 7.78 36.54 -1.32
N VAL A 114 7.85 36.70 0.00
CA VAL A 114 7.42 37.90 0.71
C VAL A 114 8.69 38.58 1.20
#